data_AF-A0A9N9TN02-F1
#
_entry.id   AF-A0A9N9TN02-F1
#
_cell.length_a   1.000
_cell.length_b   1.000
_cell.length_c   1.000
_cell.angle_alpha   90.00
_cell.angle_beta   90.00
_cell.angle_gamma   90.00
#
_symmetry.space_group_name_H-M   'P 1'
#
loop_
_entity.id
_entity.type
_entity.pdbx_description
1 polymer ?
#
loop_
_entity_poly.entity_id
_entity_poly.type
_entity_poly.pdbx_seq_one_letter_code
_entity_poly.pdbx_strand_id
1 'polypeptide(L)'
;MTLNPHCISVETSQGVPLSVSGVAQCKIMKADELLHTASEQFLGKSVKDIKMTILQTLEGHLRAILGTLTVEEVYRDRDQFAALVREVAAPDVGRMGIEILSFTIKDVYDEVQYLTSLGKAQTAMVKRDADAGVAEANRDAGIRESECQKQAMDIKYSTDTKIEDNSRMFKLQKANFDQEINTAKAQAQLAYELQAAKIRQRIRNEEIQIEVVERKKQIEIEAQEVMRKEGELNATVRLPAEAESYKVEVIAEGKRTQKVKNAQAESEKVKLMGTAEASSISCVGKAEAERMKSKAAVYKQYGEAAIMSLVLEALPKIAAEVASPLAKTEEIVLIGGPDNTTSDITRLVGQIPPALNALTGVDLSKTLSKIPGASYTPKPTAVK
;
A
#
# COMPACT_ATOMS: atom_id res chain seq x y z
N MET A 1 -45.60 -23.03 111.48
CA MET A 1 -45.57 -24.40 110.95
C MET A 1 -45.69 -24.34 109.44
N THR A 2 -44.95 -25.19 108.72
CA THR A 2 -45.04 -25.30 107.27
C THR A 2 -45.92 -26.50 106.91
N LEU A 3 -46.83 -26.29 105.96
CA LEU A 3 -47.77 -27.26 105.41
C LEU A 3 -47.62 -27.24 103.89
N ASN A 4 -47.74 -28.40 103.24
CA ASN A 4 -47.58 -28.53 101.81
C ASN A 4 -48.89 -29.06 101.20
N PRO A 5 -49.96 -28.24 101.12
CA PRO A 5 -51.23 -28.67 100.53
C PRO A 5 -50.99 -29.13 99.09
N HIS A 6 -51.50 -30.30 98.74
CA HIS A 6 -51.47 -30.80 97.37
C HIS A 6 -52.86 -31.21 96.90
N CYS A 7 -53.10 -31.05 95.61
CA CYS A 7 -54.29 -31.55 94.93
C CYS A 7 -53.83 -32.34 93.71
N ILE A 8 -54.37 -33.55 93.53
CA ILE A 8 -54.13 -34.41 92.36
C ILE A 8 -55.38 -34.39 91.50
N SER A 9 -55.19 -34.29 90.17
CA SER A 9 -56.20 -34.50 89.13
C SER A 9 -57.54 -33.79 89.43
N VAL A 10 -57.47 -32.46 89.55
CA VAL A 10 -58.65 -31.59 89.71
C VAL A 10 -59.00 -30.98 88.36
N GLU A 11 -60.23 -31.18 87.90
CA GLU A 11 -60.73 -30.55 86.68
C GLU A 11 -60.86 -29.03 86.87
N THR A 12 -60.22 -28.26 85.99
CA THR A 12 -60.41 -26.80 85.86
C THR A 12 -61.73 -26.46 85.18
N SER A 13 -62.06 -25.16 85.07
CA SER A 13 -63.27 -24.69 84.38
C SER A 13 -63.40 -25.17 82.91
N GLN A 14 -62.30 -25.60 82.27
CA GLN A 14 -62.29 -26.15 80.91
C GLN A 14 -62.22 -27.69 80.86
N GLY A 15 -62.35 -28.38 82.00
CA GLY A 15 -62.29 -29.85 82.07
C GLY A 15 -60.88 -30.45 81.90
N VAL A 16 -59.82 -29.63 82.02
CA VAL A 16 -58.43 -30.14 81.99
C VAL A 16 -58.01 -30.51 83.42
N PRO A 17 -57.58 -31.77 83.67
CA PRO A 17 -57.16 -32.21 85.01
C PRO A 17 -55.78 -31.68 85.36
N LEU A 18 -55.69 -30.95 86.47
CA LEU A 18 -54.46 -30.33 86.96
C LEU A 18 -54.12 -30.82 88.36
N SER A 19 -52.82 -31.03 88.56
CA SER A 19 -52.20 -31.39 89.84
C SER A 19 -51.36 -30.21 90.34
N VAL A 20 -51.71 -29.66 91.49
CA VAL A 20 -51.10 -28.45 92.05
C VAL A 20 -50.55 -28.73 93.45
N SER A 21 -49.33 -28.27 93.71
CA SER A 21 -48.72 -28.29 95.04
C SER A 21 -48.46 -26.86 95.51
N GLY A 22 -48.96 -26.51 96.69
CA GLY A 22 -48.68 -25.28 97.39
C GLY A 22 -47.76 -25.48 98.59
N VAL A 23 -47.22 -24.38 99.10
CA VAL A 23 -46.55 -24.30 100.41
C VAL A 23 -47.21 -23.19 101.21
N ALA A 24 -47.73 -23.54 102.37
CA ALA A 24 -48.39 -22.64 103.30
C ALA A 24 -47.59 -22.55 104.61
N GLN A 25 -47.30 -21.33 105.05
CA GLN A 25 -46.73 -21.07 106.36
C GLN A 25 -47.84 -20.54 107.28
N CYS A 26 -48.21 -21.34 108.29
CA CYS A 26 -49.29 -21.01 109.22
C CYS A 26 -48.74 -20.83 110.65
N LYS A 27 -49.41 -20.01 111.47
CA LYS A 27 -49.01 -19.71 112.85
C LYS A 27 -50.26 -19.64 113.73
N ILE A 28 -50.15 -20.08 114.98
CA ILE A 28 -51.23 -19.95 115.96
C ILE A 28 -51.30 -18.48 116.41
N MET A 29 -52.50 -17.91 116.44
CA MET A 29 -52.71 -16.52 116.82
C MET A 29 -52.46 -16.30 118.32
N LYS A 30 -52.08 -15.07 118.69
CA LYS A 30 -51.75 -14.68 120.07
C LYS A 30 -52.83 -13.81 120.75
N ALA A 31 -53.92 -13.50 120.05
CA ALA A 31 -55.04 -12.77 120.63
C ALA A 31 -55.81 -13.71 121.58
N ASP A 32 -56.18 -13.23 122.76
CA ASP A 32 -56.67 -14.05 123.87
C ASP A 32 -57.90 -14.90 123.47
N GLU A 33 -58.90 -14.26 122.85
CA GLU A 33 -60.12 -14.91 122.33
C GLU A 33 -59.81 -16.06 121.35
N LEU A 34 -58.95 -15.82 120.36
CA LEU A 34 -58.60 -16.80 119.32
C LEU A 34 -57.63 -17.87 119.85
N LEU A 35 -56.84 -17.56 120.88
CA LEU A 35 -55.98 -18.51 121.57
C LEU A 35 -56.80 -19.49 122.40
N HIS A 36 -57.90 -19.05 123.02
CA HIS A 36 -58.88 -19.94 123.65
C HIS A 36 -59.50 -20.90 122.62
N THR A 37 -60.00 -20.39 121.48
CA THR A 37 -60.56 -21.26 120.41
C THR A 37 -59.54 -22.25 119.85
N ALA A 38 -58.30 -21.83 119.62
CA ALA A 38 -57.23 -22.75 119.21
C ALA A 38 -56.92 -23.80 120.29
N SER A 39 -56.97 -23.41 121.56
CA SER A 39 -56.73 -24.31 122.69
C SER A 39 -57.86 -25.35 122.80
N GLU A 40 -59.12 -24.95 122.75
CA GLU A 40 -60.25 -25.89 122.75
C GLU A 40 -60.17 -26.89 121.58
N GLN A 41 -59.78 -26.42 120.39
CA GLN A 41 -59.74 -27.26 119.19
C GLN A 41 -58.52 -28.19 119.11
N PHE A 42 -57.39 -27.88 119.78
CA PHE A 42 -56.13 -28.60 119.62
C PHE A 42 -55.46 -29.11 120.90
N LEU A 43 -55.90 -28.71 122.09
CA LEU A 43 -55.36 -29.21 123.35
C LEU A 43 -55.59 -30.73 123.46
N GLY A 44 -54.51 -31.48 123.70
CA GLY A 44 -54.53 -32.94 123.75
C GLY A 44 -54.40 -33.66 122.39
N LYS A 45 -54.46 -32.98 121.24
CA LYS A 45 -54.19 -33.57 119.92
C LYS A 45 -52.68 -33.62 119.64
N SER A 46 -52.23 -34.57 118.80
CA SER A 46 -50.82 -34.61 118.41
C SER A 46 -50.48 -33.53 117.37
N VAL A 47 -49.22 -33.12 117.30
CA VAL A 47 -48.73 -32.16 116.30
C VAL A 47 -48.97 -32.63 114.86
N LYS A 48 -49.10 -33.95 114.62
CA LYS A 48 -49.45 -34.50 113.31
C LYS A 48 -50.93 -34.24 112.97
N ASP A 49 -51.83 -34.43 113.93
CA ASP A 49 -53.28 -34.27 113.73
C ASP A 49 -53.64 -32.78 113.54
N ILE A 50 -52.99 -31.90 114.31
CA ILE A 50 -53.09 -30.44 114.13
C ILE A 50 -52.70 -30.07 112.69
N LYS A 51 -51.53 -30.53 112.20
CA LYS A 51 -51.11 -30.29 110.82
C LYS A 51 -52.08 -30.86 109.79
N MET A 52 -52.59 -32.08 110.00
CA MET A 52 -53.51 -32.74 109.08
C MET A 52 -54.84 -31.99 108.94
N THR A 53 -55.42 -31.53 110.05
CA THR A 53 -56.70 -30.79 110.02
C THR A 53 -56.58 -29.49 109.20
N ILE A 54 -55.47 -28.77 109.37
CA ILE A 54 -55.20 -27.51 108.66
C ILE A 54 -54.88 -27.79 107.18
N LEU A 55 -54.11 -28.86 106.91
CA LEU A 55 -53.79 -29.30 105.55
C LEU A 55 -55.06 -29.61 104.76
N GLN A 56 -55.99 -30.38 105.32
CA GLN A 56 -57.26 -30.73 104.68
C GLN A 56 -58.12 -29.51 104.37
N THR A 57 -58.15 -28.52 105.27
CA THR A 57 -58.87 -27.25 105.04
C THR A 57 -58.27 -26.49 103.86
N LEU A 58 -56.93 -26.33 103.84
CA LEU A 58 -56.22 -25.66 102.75
C LEU A 58 -56.33 -26.40 101.41
N GLU A 59 -56.30 -27.72 101.40
CA GLU A 59 -56.53 -28.55 100.20
C GLU A 59 -57.98 -28.48 99.71
N GLY A 60 -58.95 -28.32 100.62
CA GLY A 60 -60.35 -28.06 100.27
C GLY A 60 -60.51 -26.77 99.48
N HIS A 61 -59.99 -25.65 100.00
CA HIS A 61 -60.04 -24.36 99.30
C HIS A 61 -59.20 -24.34 98.03
N LEU A 62 -57.98 -24.92 98.04
CA LEU A 62 -57.12 -25.01 96.86
C LEU A 62 -57.83 -25.73 95.70
N ARG A 63 -58.50 -26.86 95.99
CA ARG A 63 -59.32 -27.61 95.02
C ARG A 63 -60.52 -26.79 94.53
N ALA A 64 -61.22 -26.11 95.43
CA ALA A 64 -62.41 -25.32 95.09
C ALA A 64 -62.07 -24.17 94.12
N ILE A 65 -61.01 -23.40 94.40
CA ILE A 65 -60.58 -22.29 93.52
C ILE A 65 -60.02 -22.81 92.19
N LEU A 66 -59.25 -23.91 92.21
CA LEU A 66 -58.71 -24.53 91.00
C LEU A 66 -59.81 -24.96 90.00
N GLY A 67 -60.97 -25.38 90.50
CA GLY A 67 -62.14 -25.69 89.64
C GLY A 67 -62.80 -24.48 88.99
N THR A 68 -62.56 -23.25 89.49
CA THR A 68 -63.19 -22.02 88.96
C THR A 68 -62.35 -21.28 87.93
N LEU A 69 -61.04 -21.53 87.87
CA LEU A 69 -60.10 -20.83 86.98
C LEU A 69 -59.78 -21.66 85.72
N THR A 70 -59.18 -21.02 84.71
CA THR A 70 -58.63 -21.73 83.54
C THR A 70 -57.18 -22.17 83.76
N VAL A 71 -56.71 -23.08 82.89
CA VAL A 71 -55.32 -23.56 82.87
C VAL A 71 -54.33 -22.41 82.68
N GLU A 72 -54.67 -21.45 81.81
CA GLU A 72 -53.83 -20.31 81.46
C GLU A 72 -53.67 -19.34 82.63
N GLU A 73 -54.75 -19.05 83.36
CA GLU A 73 -54.74 -18.14 84.51
C GLU A 73 -53.88 -18.71 85.64
N VAL A 74 -54.07 -19.99 85.97
CA VAL A 74 -53.29 -20.71 86.99
C VAL A 74 -51.81 -20.80 86.61
N TYR A 75 -51.48 -20.88 85.32
CA TYR A 75 -50.09 -20.98 84.85
C TYR A 75 -49.38 -19.62 84.76
N ARG A 76 -50.07 -18.58 84.25
CA ARG A 76 -49.52 -17.24 84.04
C ARG A 76 -49.40 -16.47 85.36
N ASP A 77 -50.49 -16.39 86.14
CA ASP A 77 -50.64 -15.46 87.25
C ASP A 77 -50.73 -16.21 88.59
N ARG A 78 -49.68 -17.00 88.86
CA ARG A 78 -49.57 -17.88 90.05
C ARG A 78 -49.72 -17.14 91.37
N ASP A 79 -49.24 -15.90 91.45
CA ASP A 79 -49.32 -15.08 92.66
C ASP A 79 -50.75 -14.58 92.92
N GLN A 80 -51.52 -14.28 91.88
CA GLN A 80 -52.93 -13.91 92.00
C GLN A 80 -53.77 -15.12 92.46
N PHE A 81 -53.52 -16.29 91.89
CA PHE A 81 -54.16 -17.54 92.34
C PHE A 81 -53.79 -17.87 93.80
N ALA A 82 -52.52 -17.72 94.19
CA ALA A 82 -52.07 -17.89 95.58
C ALA A 82 -52.75 -16.91 96.55
N ALA A 83 -52.93 -15.64 96.15
CA ALA A 83 -53.62 -14.63 96.93
C ALA A 83 -55.11 -14.97 97.11
N LEU A 84 -55.79 -15.42 96.05
CA LEU A 84 -57.21 -15.80 96.09
C LEU A 84 -57.46 -17.00 97.01
N VAL A 85 -56.60 -18.04 96.96
CA VAL A 85 -56.67 -19.19 97.87
C VAL A 85 -56.43 -18.76 99.32
N ARG A 86 -55.50 -17.83 99.57
CA ARG A 86 -55.27 -17.26 100.91
C ARG A 86 -56.51 -16.50 101.42
N GLU A 87 -57.12 -15.66 100.60
CA GLU A 87 -58.27 -14.83 100.98
C GLU A 87 -59.47 -15.69 101.39
N VAL A 88 -59.78 -16.72 100.60
CA VAL A 88 -60.91 -17.63 100.86
C VAL A 88 -60.63 -18.58 102.03
N ALA A 89 -59.38 -19.02 102.24
CA ALA A 89 -59.03 -19.90 103.36
C ALA A 89 -58.84 -19.17 104.71
N ALA A 90 -58.47 -17.89 104.69
CA ALA A 90 -58.21 -17.09 105.90
C ALA A 90 -59.34 -17.09 106.96
N PRO A 91 -60.63 -16.89 106.63
CA PRO A 91 -61.71 -16.91 107.63
C PRO A 91 -61.93 -18.31 108.24
N ASP A 92 -61.63 -19.38 107.52
CA ASP A 92 -61.92 -20.74 107.94
C ASP A 92 -60.84 -21.28 108.88
N VAL A 93 -59.55 -21.04 108.56
CA VAL A 93 -58.46 -21.30 109.51
C VAL A 93 -58.43 -20.30 110.67
N GLY A 94 -58.91 -19.07 110.45
CA GLY A 94 -59.06 -18.05 111.49
C GLY A 94 -60.05 -18.46 112.58
N ARG A 95 -61.16 -19.11 112.19
CA ARG A 95 -62.12 -19.75 113.14
C ARG A 95 -61.52 -20.89 113.95
N MET A 96 -60.35 -21.41 113.57
CA MET A 96 -59.56 -22.39 114.33
C MET A 96 -58.40 -21.74 115.10
N GLY A 97 -58.36 -20.40 115.17
CA GLY A 97 -57.32 -19.60 115.84
C GLY A 97 -55.95 -19.63 115.14
N ILE A 98 -55.93 -19.85 113.82
CA ILE A 98 -54.72 -19.97 113.00
C ILE A 98 -54.67 -18.86 111.94
N GLU A 99 -53.50 -18.27 111.78
CA GLU A 99 -53.18 -17.25 110.79
C GLU A 99 -52.29 -17.83 109.68
N ILE A 100 -52.63 -17.55 108.41
CA ILE A 100 -51.77 -17.83 107.27
C ILE A 100 -50.77 -16.67 107.13
N LEU A 101 -49.49 -16.93 107.39
CA LEU A 101 -48.42 -15.94 107.20
C LEU A 101 -48.12 -15.75 105.71
N SER A 102 -47.99 -16.86 104.97
CA SER A 102 -47.73 -16.87 103.53
C SER A 102 -48.31 -18.13 102.88
N PHE A 103 -48.71 -18.00 101.63
CA PHE A 103 -49.17 -19.09 100.77
C PHE A 103 -48.57 -18.84 99.38
N THR A 104 -47.87 -19.85 98.84
CA THR A 104 -47.25 -19.77 97.50
C THR A 104 -47.46 -21.08 96.76
N ILE A 105 -47.71 -21.02 95.45
CA ILE A 105 -47.73 -22.22 94.60
C ILE A 105 -46.29 -22.66 94.34
N LYS A 106 -45.99 -23.92 94.64
CA LYS A 106 -44.68 -24.53 94.40
C LYS A 106 -44.60 -25.06 92.98
N ASP A 107 -45.54 -25.92 92.61
CA ASP A 107 -45.55 -26.65 91.35
C ASP A 107 -46.97 -26.78 90.78
N VAL A 108 -47.06 -26.77 89.45
CA VAL A 108 -48.29 -26.99 88.68
C VAL A 108 -47.94 -27.99 87.57
N TYR A 109 -48.59 -29.15 87.57
CA TYR A 109 -48.37 -30.24 86.62
C TYR A 109 -49.70 -30.72 86.04
N ASP A 110 -49.67 -31.14 84.78
CA ASP A 110 -50.82 -31.67 84.04
C ASP A 110 -50.47 -33.06 83.52
N GLU A 111 -51.45 -33.97 83.58
CA GLU A 111 -51.34 -35.37 83.19
C GLU A 111 -51.52 -35.57 81.67
N VAL A 112 -52.20 -34.64 80.99
CA VAL A 112 -52.64 -34.74 79.57
C VAL A 112 -51.72 -33.96 78.62
N GLN A 113 -50.64 -33.36 79.13
CA GLN A 113 -49.59 -32.68 78.35
C GLN A 113 -50.07 -31.42 77.58
N TYR A 114 -51.20 -30.85 77.96
CA TYR A 114 -51.82 -29.63 77.44
C TYR A 114 -50.85 -28.44 77.47
N LEU A 115 -50.23 -28.16 78.63
CA LEU A 115 -49.29 -27.03 78.77
C LEU A 115 -48.07 -27.15 77.85
N THR A 116 -47.58 -28.38 77.62
CA THR A 116 -46.48 -28.63 76.68
C THR A 116 -46.89 -28.32 75.24
N SER A 117 -48.15 -28.59 74.90
CA SER A 117 -48.70 -28.32 73.56
C SER A 117 -48.91 -26.82 73.32
N LEU A 118 -49.37 -26.07 74.33
CA LEU A 118 -49.43 -24.61 74.30
C LEU A 118 -48.04 -23.98 74.08
N GLY A 119 -47.02 -24.49 74.80
CA GLY A 119 -45.62 -24.05 74.62
C GLY A 119 -45.05 -24.34 73.23
N LYS A 120 -45.42 -25.46 72.60
CA LYS A 120 -44.99 -25.79 71.22
C LYS A 120 -45.53 -24.79 70.20
N ALA A 121 -46.78 -24.34 70.32
CA ALA A 121 -47.35 -23.35 69.41
C ALA A 121 -46.62 -21.99 69.53
N GLN A 122 -46.43 -21.50 70.75
CA GLN A 122 -45.75 -20.22 70.99
C GLN A 122 -44.28 -20.25 70.53
N THR A 123 -43.56 -21.34 70.80
CA THR A 123 -42.15 -21.47 70.35
C THR A 123 -42.01 -21.62 68.85
N ALA A 124 -42.99 -22.22 68.14
CA ALA A 124 -43.01 -22.26 66.69
C ALA A 124 -43.27 -20.87 66.08
N MET A 125 -44.17 -20.08 66.67
CA MET A 125 -44.43 -18.70 66.24
C MET A 125 -43.19 -17.81 66.39
N VAL A 126 -42.57 -17.79 67.57
CA VAL A 126 -41.35 -16.99 67.83
C VAL A 126 -40.20 -17.37 66.90
N LYS A 127 -40.04 -18.66 66.58
CA LYS A 127 -39.05 -19.11 65.59
C LYS A 127 -39.36 -18.59 64.19
N ARG A 128 -40.62 -18.70 63.75
CA ARG A 128 -41.06 -18.22 62.44
C ARG A 128 -40.82 -16.73 62.25
N ASP A 129 -41.12 -15.93 63.27
CA ASP A 129 -40.94 -14.48 63.24
C ASP A 129 -39.44 -14.10 63.24
N ALA A 130 -38.61 -14.84 63.99
CA ALA A 130 -37.16 -14.70 63.94
C ALA A 130 -36.58 -15.07 62.57
N ASP A 131 -37.01 -16.20 61.98
CA ASP A 131 -36.59 -16.65 60.65
C ASP A 131 -37.00 -15.62 59.56
N ALA A 132 -38.19 -15.04 59.68
CA ALA A 132 -38.65 -13.97 58.79
C ALA A 132 -37.77 -12.70 58.91
N GLY A 133 -37.48 -12.25 60.14
CA GLY A 133 -36.60 -11.10 60.38
C GLY A 133 -35.17 -11.31 59.85
N VAL A 134 -34.62 -12.53 59.97
CA VAL A 134 -33.32 -12.89 59.39
C VAL A 134 -33.37 -12.89 57.85
N ALA A 135 -34.46 -13.39 57.26
CA ALA A 135 -34.63 -13.40 55.80
C ALA A 135 -34.76 -11.98 55.20
N GLU A 136 -35.43 -11.06 55.91
CA GLU A 136 -35.54 -9.65 55.52
C GLU A 136 -34.19 -8.93 55.68
N ALA A 137 -33.51 -9.08 56.82
CA ALA A 137 -32.20 -8.49 57.04
C ALA A 137 -31.16 -8.93 55.99
N ASN A 138 -31.16 -10.22 55.63
CA ASN A 138 -30.28 -10.75 54.58
C ASN A 138 -30.63 -10.20 53.18
N ARG A 139 -31.92 -10.02 52.87
CA ARG A 139 -32.37 -9.42 51.60
C ARG A 139 -31.89 -7.99 51.48
N ASP A 140 -32.10 -7.18 52.52
CA ASP A 140 -31.73 -5.77 52.54
C ASP A 140 -30.20 -5.58 52.51
N ALA A 141 -29.45 -6.46 53.19
CA ALA A 141 -28.00 -6.52 53.09
C ALA A 141 -27.54 -6.81 51.65
N GLY A 142 -28.12 -7.84 51.00
CA GLY A 142 -27.78 -8.21 49.63
C GLY A 142 -28.15 -7.16 48.58
N ILE A 143 -29.27 -6.45 48.74
CA ILE A 143 -29.62 -5.30 47.90
C ILE A 143 -28.58 -4.19 48.05
N ARG A 144 -28.27 -3.79 49.29
CA ARG A 144 -27.31 -2.72 49.56
C ARG A 144 -25.90 -3.07 49.09
N GLU A 145 -25.48 -4.33 49.24
CA GLU A 145 -24.22 -4.81 48.70
C GLU A 145 -24.21 -4.73 47.16
N SER A 146 -25.27 -5.20 46.50
CA SER A 146 -25.39 -5.15 45.03
C SER A 146 -25.37 -3.72 44.49
N GLU A 147 -26.02 -2.78 45.17
CA GLU A 147 -25.98 -1.35 44.82
C GLU A 147 -24.59 -0.74 45.00
N CYS A 148 -23.93 -1.01 46.13
CA CYS A 148 -22.55 -0.59 46.38
C CYS A 148 -21.57 -1.18 45.35
N GLN A 149 -21.72 -2.46 45.00
CA GLN A 149 -20.91 -3.12 43.96
C GLN A 149 -21.15 -2.46 42.60
N LYS A 150 -22.40 -2.20 42.21
CA LYS A 150 -22.73 -1.53 40.94
C LYS A 150 -22.09 -0.14 40.87
N GLN A 151 -22.28 0.68 41.91
CA GLN A 151 -21.67 2.02 41.99
C GLN A 151 -20.13 1.96 41.93
N ALA A 152 -19.50 1.00 42.62
CA ALA A 152 -18.06 0.81 42.57
C ALA A 152 -17.57 0.40 41.16
N MET A 153 -18.32 -0.44 40.43
CA MET A 153 -18.00 -0.79 39.05
C MET A 153 -18.23 0.38 38.09
N ASP A 154 -19.32 1.14 38.24
CA ASP A 154 -19.60 2.34 37.43
C ASP A 154 -18.46 3.38 37.57
N ILE A 155 -17.96 3.58 38.80
CA ILE A 155 -16.80 4.45 39.08
C ILE A 155 -15.52 3.89 38.44
N LYS A 156 -15.27 2.57 38.52
CA LYS A 156 -14.13 1.93 37.84
C LYS A 156 -14.20 2.13 36.33
N TYR A 157 -15.31 1.77 35.68
CA TYR A 157 -15.48 1.94 34.23
C TYR A 157 -15.34 3.40 33.80
N SER A 158 -15.88 4.37 34.57
CA SER A 158 -15.67 5.80 34.31
C SER A 158 -14.20 6.20 34.41
N THR A 159 -13.46 5.63 35.36
CA THR A 159 -12.03 5.89 35.58
C THR A 159 -11.18 5.24 34.48
N ASP A 160 -11.43 3.98 34.16
CA ASP A 160 -10.74 3.22 33.11
C ASP A 160 -10.95 3.86 31.73
N THR A 161 -12.17 4.33 31.42
CA THR A 161 -12.46 5.09 30.19
C THR A 161 -11.60 6.36 30.12
N LYS A 162 -11.50 7.13 31.21
CA LYS A 162 -10.64 8.32 31.27
C LYS A 162 -9.16 7.98 31.17
N ILE A 163 -8.71 6.86 31.71
CA ILE A 163 -7.32 6.40 31.59
C ILE A 163 -7.01 6.05 30.13
N GLU A 164 -7.88 5.30 29.46
CA GLU A 164 -7.69 4.95 28.04
C GLU A 164 -7.83 6.15 27.11
N ASP A 165 -8.74 7.09 27.36
CA ASP A 165 -8.80 8.35 26.61
C ASP A 165 -7.51 9.17 26.77
N ASN A 166 -7.00 9.34 28.00
CA ASN A 166 -5.71 10.01 28.23
C ASN A 166 -4.54 9.28 27.56
N SER A 167 -4.50 7.94 27.65
CA SER A 167 -3.53 7.06 27.00
C SER A 167 -3.57 7.22 25.47
N ARG A 168 -4.77 7.28 24.88
CA ARG A 168 -5.00 7.52 23.45
C ARG A 168 -4.57 8.92 23.03
N MET A 169 -4.92 9.96 23.79
CA MET A 169 -4.50 11.34 23.52
C MET A 169 -2.97 11.48 23.57
N PHE A 170 -2.32 10.89 24.57
CA PHE A 170 -0.86 10.87 24.68
C PHE A 170 -0.21 10.14 23.49
N LYS A 171 -0.73 8.97 23.10
CA LYS A 171 -0.24 8.22 21.92
C LYS A 171 -0.42 9.02 20.62
N LEU A 172 -1.54 9.72 20.44
CA LEU A 172 -1.78 10.59 19.27
C LEU A 172 -0.83 11.79 19.24
N GLN A 173 -0.65 12.49 20.37
CA GLN A 173 0.32 13.59 20.46
C GLN A 173 1.74 13.10 20.17
N LYS A 174 2.15 11.97 20.73
CA LYS A 174 3.45 11.36 20.44
C LYS A 174 3.60 11.04 18.95
N ALA A 175 2.60 10.41 18.32
CA ALA A 175 2.62 10.09 16.89
C ALA A 175 2.73 11.35 16.01
N ASN A 176 2.04 12.44 16.38
CA ASN A 176 2.15 13.73 15.69
C ASN A 176 3.57 14.31 15.82
N PHE A 177 4.16 14.33 17.03
CA PHE A 177 5.54 14.79 17.23
C PHE A 177 6.56 13.89 16.50
N ASP A 178 6.38 12.58 16.51
CA ASP A 178 7.23 11.65 15.75
C ASP A 178 7.10 11.91 14.24
N GLN A 179 5.91 12.24 13.72
CA GLN A 179 5.70 12.65 12.33
C GLN A 179 6.39 13.99 12.01
N GLU A 180 6.28 15.01 12.87
CA GLU A 180 6.98 16.29 12.72
C GLU A 180 8.50 16.10 12.73
N ILE A 181 9.03 15.34 13.69
CA ILE A 181 10.46 15.02 13.79
C ILE A 181 10.94 14.25 12.55
N ASN A 182 10.16 13.29 12.05
CA ASN A 182 10.54 12.49 10.88
C ASN A 182 10.47 13.31 9.58
N THR A 183 9.48 14.20 9.42
CA THR A 183 9.43 15.11 8.27
C THR A 183 10.57 16.13 8.30
N ALA A 184 10.90 16.70 9.47
CA ALA A 184 12.06 17.59 9.63
C ALA A 184 13.39 16.87 9.36
N LYS A 185 13.57 15.63 9.85
CA LYS A 185 14.75 14.79 9.54
C LYS A 185 14.85 14.47 8.05
N ALA A 186 13.75 14.08 7.40
CA ALA A 186 13.73 13.80 5.97
C ALA A 186 14.07 15.06 5.14
N GLN A 187 13.53 16.22 5.51
CA GLN A 187 13.89 17.50 4.89
C GLN A 187 15.38 17.84 5.08
N ALA A 188 15.92 17.67 6.29
CA ALA A 188 17.33 17.90 6.58
C ALA A 188 18.25 16.95 5.78
N GLN A 189 17.87 15.68 5.65
CA GLN A 189 18.62 14.70 4.88
C GLN A 189 18.55 14.99 3.36
N LEU A 190 17.37 15.30 2.82
CA LEU A 190 17.22 15.74 1.42
C LEU A 190 18.00 17.04 1.15
N ALA A 191 18.04 17.98 2.09
CA ALA A 191 18.84 19.19 1.97
C ALA A 191 20.36 18.89 1.95
N TYR A 192 20.81 17.95 2.79
CA TYR A 192 22.20 17.48 2.80
C TYR A 192 22.58 16.77 1.49
N GLU A 193 21.73 15.85 1.02
CA GLU A 193 21.92 15.14 -0.26
C GLU A 193 21.91 16.11 -1.45
N LEU A 194 21.01 17.10 -1.47
CA LEU A 194 20.97 18.16 -2.48
C LEU A 194 22.25 19.03 -2.46
N GLN A 195 22.78 19.37 -1.27
CA GLN A 195 24.05 20.09 -1.18
C GLN A 195 25.23 19.23 -1.64
N ALA A 196 25.28 17.96 -1.25
CA ALA A 196 26.30 17.03 -1.75
C ALA A 196 26.24 16.87 -3.28
N ALA A 197 25.04 16.82 -3.87
CA ALA A 197 24.84 16.80 -5.31
C ALA A 197 25.30 18.10 -6.00
N LYS A 198 24.97 19.27 -5.44
CA LYS A 198 25.46 20.58 -5.94
C LYS A 198 26.98 20.71 -5.87
N ILE A 199 27.59 20.25 -4.78
CA ILE A 199 29.05 20.24 -4.61
C ILE A 199 29.69 19.30 -5.64
N ARG A 200 29.17 18.08 -5.82
CA ARG A 200 29.63 17.14 -6.87
C ARG A 200 29.49 17.72 -8.28
N GLN A 201 28.39 18.41 -8.58
CA GLN A 201 28.19 19.07 -9.87
C GLN A 201 29.22 20.20 -10.07
N ARG A 202 29.51 21.00 -9.03
CA ARG A 202 30.55 22.03 -9.09
C ARG A 202 31.94 21.43 -9.30
N ILE A 203 32.29 20.36 -8.57
CA ILE A 203 33.55 19.63 -8.75
C ILE A 203 33.66 19.12 -10.18
N ARG A 204 32.62 18.45 -10.72
CA ARG A 204 32.62 17.97 -12.11
C ARG A 204 32.76 19.09 -13.14
N ASN A 205 32.13 20.24 -12.93
CA ASN A 205 32.30 21.39 -13.82
C ASN A 205 33.73 21.94 -13.78
N GLU A 206 34.41 21.85 -12.64
CA GLU A 206 35.83 22.23 -12.51
C GLU A 206 36.76 21.18 -13.15
N GLU A 207 36.49 19.88 -12.95
CA GLU A 207 37.18 18.77 -13.61
C GLU A 207 37.11 18.90 -15.14
N ILE A 208 35.93 19.18 -15.70
CA ILE A 208 35.75 19.42 -17.15
C ILE A 208 36.50 20.68 -17.61
N GLN A 209 36.59 21.73 -16.80
CA GLN A 209 37.39 22.91 -17.15
C GLN A 209 38.89 22.58 -17.17
N ILE A 210 39.38 21.79 -16.21
CA ILE A 210 40.77 21.31 -16.19
C ILE A 210 41.03 20.45 -17.45
N GLU A 211 40.16 19.49 -17.76
CA GLU A 211 40.27 18.65 -18.96
C GLU A 211 40.27 19.50 -20.25
N VAL A 212 39.39 20.51 -20.36
CA VAL A 212 39.37 21.42 -21.51
C VAL A 212 40.67 22.24 -21.61
N VAL A 213 41.27 22.65 -20.49
CA VAL A 213 42.56 23.35 -20.49
C VAL A 213 43.71 22.40 -20.88
N GLU A 214 43.72 21.17 -20.38
CA GLU A 214 44.70 20.14 -20.76
C GLU A 214 44.60 19.80 -22.26
N ARG A 215 43.38 19.55 -22.76
CA ARG A 215 43.13 19.27 -24.18
C ARG A 215 43.48 20.47 -25.07
N LYS A 216 43.22 21.71 -24.63
CA LYS A 216 43.67 22.91 -25.34
C LYS A 216 45.20 23.00 -25.39
N LYS A 217 45.90 22.78 -24.27
CA LYS A 217 47.38 22.75 -24.24
C LYS A 217 47.94 21.64 -25.10
N GLN A 218 47.31 20.47 -25.12
CA GLN A 218 47.72 19.36 -25.99
C GLN A 218 47.56 19.74 -27.47
N ILE A 219 46.42 20.32 -27.87
CA ILE A 219 46.20 20.84 -29.23
C ILE A 219 47.22 21.95 -29.57
N GLU A 220 47.57 22.81 -28.61
CA GLU A 220 48.58 23.86 -28.80
C GLU A 220 49.98 23.28 -29.03
N ILE A 221 50.38 22.25 -28.26
CA ILE A 221 51.65 21.52 -28.47
C ILE A 221 51.63 20.79 -29.81
N GLU A 222 50.54 20.09 -30.15
CA GLU A 222 50.38 19.41 -31.43
C GLU A 222 50.41 20.41 -32.61
N ALA A 223 49.82 21.60 -32.47
CA ALA A 223 49.89 22.67 -33.46
C ALA A 223 51.31 23.26 -33.60
N GLN A 224 52.04 23.41 -32.50
CA GLN A 224 53.46 23.82 -32.53
C GLN A 224 54.33 22.75 -33.19
N GLU A 225 54.09 21.46 -32.92
CA GLU A 225 54.74 20.36 -33.64
C GLU A 225 54.41 20.34 -35.13
N VAL A 226 53.15 20.57 -35.51
CA VAL A 226 52.74 20.68 -36.92
C VAL A 226 53.43 21.86 -37.59
N MET A 227 53.45 23.05 -36.98
CA MET A 227 54.17 24.21 -37.53
C MET A 227 55.68 23.93 -37.68
N ARG A 228 56.30 23.24 -36.72
CA ARG A 228 57.71 22.82 -36.84
C ARG A 228 57.91 21.83 -37.98
N LYS A 229 57.08 20.77 -38.07
CA LYS A 229 57.13 19.76 -39.14
C LYS A 229 56.85 20.37 -40.51
N GLU A 230 55.95 21.33 -40.60
CA GLU A 230 55.65 22.08 -41.83
C GLU A 230 56.82 22.98 -42.22
N GLY A 231 57.50 23.62 -41.26
CA GLY A 231 58.76 24.33 -41.51
C GLY A 231 59.87 23.41 -42.05
N GLU A 232 60.05 22.24 -41.45
CA GLU A 232 61.00 21.20 -41.91
C GLU A 232 60.63 20.70 -43.32
N LEU A 233 59.36 20.36 -43.58
CA LEU A 233 58.87 19.94 -44.90
C LEU A 233 58.97 21.03 -45.98
N ASN A 234 58.69 22.29 -45.62
CA ASN A 234 58.81 23.42 -46.54
C ASN A 234 60.27 23.63 -46.96
N ALA A 235 61.21 23.56 -46.00
CA ALA A 235 62.64 23.68 -46.27
C ALA A 235 63.21 22.47 -47.04
N THR A 236 62.83 21.25 -46.68
CA THR A 236 63.44 20.01 -47.22
C THR A 236 62.79 19.51 -48.51
N VAL A 237 61.47 19.72 -48.70
CA VAL A 237 60.72 19.14 -49.84
C VAL A 237 60.22 20.23 -50.78
N ARG A 238 59.54 21.28 -50.28
CA ARG A 238 58.95 22.30 -51.16
C ARG A 238 59.99 23.19 -51.81
N LEU A 239 60.96 23.74 -51.08
CA LEU A 239 62.00 24.59 -51.70
C LEU A 239 62.76 23.88 -52.83
N PRO A 240 63.23 22.62 -52.67
CA PRO A 240 63.85 21.87 -53.77
C PRO A 240 62.88 21.57 -54.91
N ALA A 241 61.64 21.15 -54.63
CA ALA A 241 60.65 20.85 -55.66
C ALA A 241 60.20 22.10 -56.45
N GLU A 242 60.04 23.24 -55.79
CA GLU A 242 59.76 24.53 -56.42
C GLU A 242 60.95 24.96 -57.28
N ALA A 243 62.19 24.81 -56.79
CA ALA A 243 63.41 25.08 -57.57
C ALA A 243 63.59 24.13 -58.78
N GLU A 244 63.18 22.87 -58.69
CA GLU A 244 63.14 21.96 -59.84
C GLU A 244 62.02 22.31 -60.81
N SER A 245 60.82 22.60 -60.33
CA SER A 245 59.69 22.99 -61.18
C SER A 245 59.99 24.26 -61.97
N TYR A 246 60.61 25.26 -61.35
CA TYR A 246 61.03 26.51 -61.99
C TYR A 246 62.12 26.26 -63.06
N LYS A 247 63.09 25.37 -62.80
CA LYS A 247 64.06 24.95 -63.83
C LYS A 247 63.36 24.29 -65.03
N VAL A 248 62.40 23.40 -64.78
CA VAL A 248 61.64 22.71 -65.83
C VAL A 248 60.78 23.69 -66.64
N GLU A 249 60.12 24.65 -65.97
CA GLU A 249 59.30 25.67 -66.60
C GLU A 249 60.14 26.61 -67.47
N VAL A 250 61.27 27.13 -66.97
CA VAL A 250 62.20 27.96 -67.77
C VAL A 250 62.76 27.19 -68.97
N ILE A 251 63.08 25.89 -68.83
CA ILE A 251 63.49 25.04 -69.96
C ILE A 251 62.34 24.83 -70.96
N ALA A 252 61.11 24.67 -70.48
CA ALA A 252 59.92 24.50 -71.33
C ALA A 252 59.55 25.79 -72.08
N GLU A 253 59.63 26.95 -71.41
CA GLU A 253 59.39 28.26 -72.00
C GLU A 253 60.48 28.64 -73.02
N GLY A 254 61.75 28.31 -72.74
CA GLY A 254 62.84 28.40 -73.71
C GLY A 254 62.56 27.57 -74.97
N LYS A 255 62.15 26.30 -74.81
CA LYS A 255 61.73 25.44 -75.94
C LYS A 255 60.50 25.96 -76.69
N ARG A 256 59.51 26.52 -75.98
CA ARG A 256 58.32 27.12 -76.58
C ARG A 256 58.67 28.36 -77.40
N THR A 257 59.51 29.24 -76.86
CA THR A 257 60.02 30.44 -77.54
C THR A 257 60.84 30.09 -78.77
N GLN A 258 61.68 29.06 -78.69
CA GLN A 258 62.45 28.56 -79.84
C GLN A 258 61.53 28.01 -80.94
N LYS A 259 60.49 27.23 -80.60
CA LYS A 259 59.49 26.76 -81.58
C LYS A 259 58.71 27.90 -82.24
N VAL A 260 58.28 28.91 -81.46
CA VAL A 260 57.55 30.07 -81.99
C VAL A 260 58.43 30.89 -82.94
N LYS A 261 59.68 31.18 -82.57
CA LYS A 261 60.62 31.90 -83.44
C LYS A 261 60.93 31.13 -84.73
N ASN A 262 61.12 29.81 -84.65
CA ASN A 262 61.32 28.98 -85.85
C ASN A 262 60.08 29.01 -86.77
N ALA A 263 58.87 28.89 -86.21
CA ALA A 263 57.63 28.98 -86.99
C ALA A 263 57.40 30.37 -87.63
N GLN A 264 57.81 31.45 -86.94
CA GLN A 264 57.80 32.80 -87.49
C GLN A 264 58.78 32.93 -88.66
N ALA A 265 60.02 32.44 -88.52
CA ALA A 265 61.02 32.46 -89.59
C ALA A 265 60.57 31.64 -90.83
N GLU A 266 59.95 30.48 -90.63
CA GLU A 266 59.37 29.67 -91.72
C GLU A 266 58.24 30.43 -92.44
N SER A 267 57.35 31.09 -91.68
CA SER A 267 56.26 31.90 -92.25
C SER A 267 56.77 33.11 -93.04
N GLU A 268 57.82 33.76 -92.55
CA GLU A 268 58.45 34.92 -93.20
C GLU A 268 59.15 34.52 -94.50
N LYS A 269 59.82 33.35 -94.52
CA LYS A 269 60.41 32.74 -95.71
C LYS A 269 59.36 32.41 -96.77
N VAL A 270 58.22 31.82 -96.38
CA VAL A 270 57.11 31.53 -97.31
C VAL A 270 56.47 32.81 -97.86
N LYS A 271 56.31 33.86 -97.04
CA LYS A 271 55.84 35.18 -97.52
C LYS A 271 56.79 35.78 -98.55
N LEU A 272 58.10 35.78 -98.28
CA LEU A 272 59.12 36.28 -99.20
C LEU A 272 59.10 35.52 -100.54
N MET A 273 59.03 34.18 -100.52
CA MET A 273 58.89 33.37 -101.73
C MET A 273 57.61 33.71 -102.50
N GLY A 274 56.45 33.80 -101.83
CA GLY A 274 55.19 34.17 -102.48
C GLY A 274 55.22 35.56 -103.11
N THR A 275 55.89 36.54 -102.49
CA THR A 275 56.07 37.87 -103.11
C THR A 275 57.01 37.84 -104.33
N ALA A 276 58.02 36.98 -104.33
CA ALA A 276 58.93 36.82 -105.47
C ALA A 276 58.23 36.14 -106.66
N GLU A 277 57.44 35.09 -106.41
CA GLU A 277 56.64 34.41 -107.44
C GLU A 277 55.56 35.34 -108.03
N ALA A 278 54.86 36.11 -107.20
CA ALA A 278 53.90 37.11 -107.68
C ALA A 278 54.55 38.21 -108.54
N SER A 279 55.76 38.65 -108.19
CA SER A 279 56.53 39.62 -109.00
C SER A 279 56.97 39.03 -110.34
N SER A 280 57.39 37.76 -110.36
CA SER A 280 57.75 37.02 -111.57
C SER A 280 56.58 36.95 -112.56
N ILE A 281 55.42 36.48 -112.10
CA ILE A 281 54.21 36.34 -112.92
C ILE A 281 53.73 37.70 -113.45
N SER A 282 53.82 38.77 -112.65
CA SER A 282 53.45 40.13 -113.07
C SER A 282 54.34 40.66 -114.22
N CYS A 283 55.65 40.38 -114.19
CA CYS A 283 56.56 40.77 -115.28
C CYS A 283 56.29 39.98 -116.56
N VAL A 284 56.04 38.66 -116.47
CA VAL A 284 55.66 37.84 -117.63
C VAL A 284 54.35 38.33 -118.26
N GLY A 285 53.32 38.58 -117.44
CA GLY A 285 52.03 39.07 -117.91
C GLY A 285 52.09 40.45 -118.59
N LYS A 286 52.99 41.34 -118.17
CA LYS A 286 53.24 42.62 -118.86
C LYS A 286 53.89 42.43 -120.24
N ALA A 287 54.90 41.57 -120.34
CA ALA A 287 55.56 41.28 -121.61
C ALA A 287 54.62 40.62 -122.65
N GLU A 288 53.73 39.71 -122.18
CA GLU A 288 52.70 39.08 -123.00
C GLU A 288 51.69 40.11 -123.54
N ALA A 289 51.26 41.05 -122.70
CA ALA A 289 50.35 42.13 -123.07
C ALA A 289 50.96 43.10 -124.11
N GLU A 290 52.26 43.38 -124.04
CA GLU A 290 52.95 44.19 -125.06
C GLU A 290 53.11 43.43 -126.39
N ARG A 291 53.37 42.11 -126.36
CA ARG A 291 53.32 41.27 -127.58
C ARG A 291 51.94 41.23 -128.22
N MET A 292 50.85 41.21 -127.45
CA MET A 292 49.50 41.29 -128.01
C MET A 292 49.21 42.66 -128.63
N LYS A 293 49.63 43.76 -127.98
CA LYS A 293 49.46 45.12 -128.52
C LYS A 293 50.21 45.33 -129.85
N SER A 294 51.44 44.84 -129.97
CA SER A 294 52.20 44.95 -131.23
C SER A 294 51.60 44.10 -132.34
N LYS A 295 51.13 42.88 -132.06
CA LYS A 295 50.34 42.08 -133.02
C LYS A 295 49.10 42.85 -133.50
N ALA A 296 48.31 43.41 -132.58
CA ALA A 296 47.08 44.14 -132.91
C ALA A 296 47.34 45.41 -133.75
N ALA A 297 48.49 46.07 -133.60
CA ALA A 297 48.86 47.23 -134.40
C ALA A 297 49.12 46.86 -135.88
N VAL A 298 49.79 45.74 -136.15
CA VAL A 298 50.08 45.28 -137.52
C VAL A 298 48.80 44.90 -138.27
N TYR A 299 47.85 44.24 -137.62
CA TYR A 299 46.57 43.86 -138.25
C TYR A 299 45.69 45.06 -138.63
N LYS A 300 45.96 46.27 -138.13
CA LYS A 300 45.15 47.47 -138.41
C LYS A 300 45.51 48.21 -139.71
N GLN A 301 46.58 47.82 -140.41
CA GLN A 301 47.07 48.55 -141.60
C GLN A 301 47.02 47.74 -142.92
N TYR A 302 46.53 46.50 -142.91
CA TYR A 302 46.36 45.70 -144.14
C TYR A 302 44.91 45.76 -144.65
N GLY A 303 44.65 46.71 -145.55
CA GLY A 303 43.39 46.82 -146.28
C GLY A 303 43.24 45.79 -147.42
N GLU A 304 42.00 45.30 -147.57
CA GLU A 304 41.39 44.52 -148.66
C GLU A 304 42.07 43.24 -149.21
N ALA A 305 43.40 43.11 -149.28
CA ALA A 305 44.06 41.92 -149.85
C ALA A 305 44.27 40.76 -148.85
N ALA A 306 44.50 41.06 -147.56
CA ALA A 306 44.96 40.06 -146.58
C ALA A 306 43.85 39.11 -146.09
N ILE A 307 42.57 39.52 -146.15
CA ILE A 307 41.43 38.71 -145.69
C ILE A 307 41.31 37.42 -146.53
N MET A 308 41.55 37.52 -147.84
CA MET A 308 41.52 36.38 -148.76
C MET A 308 42.59 35.32 -148.42
N SER A 309 43.78 35.76 -148.00
CA SER A 309 44.87 34.85 -147.60
C SER A 309 44.60 34.16 -146.26
N LEU A 310 44.00 34.87 -145.31
CA LEU A 310 43.68 34.30 -143.99
C LEU A 310 42.62 33.19 -144.09
N VAL A 311 41.66 33.32 -145.02
CA VAL A 311 40.66 32.28 -145.30
C VAL A 311 41.30 31.03 -145.93
N LEU A 312 42.29 31.20 -146.81
CA LEU A 312 43.03 30.09 -147.43
C LEU A 312 43.93 29.33 -146.42
N GLU A 313 44.53 29.99 -145.44
CA GLU A 313 45.30 29.33 -144.37
C GLU A 313 44.42 28.69 -143.26
N ALA A 314 43.17 29.12 -143.08
CA ALA A 314 42.29 28.62 -142.03
C ALA A 314 41.59 27.29 -142.39
N LEU A 315 41.39 27.02 -143.67
CA LEU A 315 40.68 25.83 -144.17
C LEU A 315 41.22 24.48 -143.63
N PRO A 316 42.54 24.23 -143.54
CA PRO A 316 43.07 22.97 -143.01
C PRO A 316 42.71 22.72 -141.53
N LYS A 317 42.52 23.78 -140.73
CA LYS A 317 42.23 23.65 -139.29
C LYS A 317 40.77 23.38 -139.01
N ILE A 318 39.85 24.00 -139.76
CA ILE A 318 38.42 23.67 -139.65
C ILE A 318 38.16 22.21 -140.07
N ALA A 319 38.89 21.69 -141.06
CA ALA A 319 38.82 20.27 -141.42
C ALA A 319 39.25 19.32 -140.28
N ALA A 320 40.24 19.70 -139.46
CA ALA A 320 40.70 18.90 -138.33
C ALA A 320 39.69 18.90 -137.16
N GLU A 321 39.20 20.07 -136.77
CA GLU A 321 38.23 20.19 -135.67
C GLU A 321 36.89 19.50 -136.01
N VAL A 322 36.42 19.57 -137.26
CA VAL A 322 35.18 18.92 -137.72
C VAL A 322 35.32 17.39 -137.83
N ALA A 323 36.53 16.85 -137.97
CA ALA A 323 36.78 15.40 -137.94
C ALA A 323 36.83 14.82 -136.52
N SER A 324 37.15 15.64 -135.50
CA SER A 324 37.28 15.19 -134.11
C SER A 324 36.04 14.53 -133.47
N PRO A 325 34.77 14.91 -133.76
CA PRO A 325 33.61 14.35 -133.09
C PRO A 325 33.29 12.89 -133.47
N LEU A 326 33.92 12.35 -134.53
CA LEU A 326 33.81 10.94 -134.90
C LEU A 326 34.83 10.03 -134.19
N ALA A 327 35.79 10.60 -133.44
CA ALA A 327 36.94 9.84 -132.96
C ALA A 327 36.81 9.29 -131.52
N LYS A 328 35.99 9.88 -130.65
CA LYS A 328 36.02 9.62 -129.18
C LYS A 328 34.67 9.78 -128.45
N THR A 329 33.62 9.09 -128.90
CA THR A 329 32.33 9.01 -128.16
C THR A 329 31.98 7.57 -127.79
N GLU A 330 32.67 7.03 -126.79
CA GLU A 330 32.29 5.88 -125.96
C GLU A 330 32.81 6.24 -124.55
N GLU A 331 32.03 6.28 -123.45
CA GLU A 331 30.66 5.85 -123.20
C GLU A 331 30.13 6.62 -121.95
N ILE A 332 28.83 6.95 -121.90
CA ILE A 332 28.13 7.39 -120.68
C ILE A 332 26.88 6.54 -120.54
N VAL A 333 26.75 5.80 -119.44
CA VAL A 333 25.52 5.07 -119.10
C VAL A 333 25.14 5.30 -117.63
N LEU A 334 24.02 5.99 -117.47
CA LEU A 334 23.13 5.93 -116.31
C LEU A 334 21.87 5.15 -116.76
N ILE A 335 21.03 4.73 -115.81
CA ILE A 335 19.70 4.09 -115.96
C ILE A 335 19.78 2.54 -116.04
N GLY A 336 19.00 1.77 -115.27
CA GLY A 336 18.16 2.16 -114.13
C GLY A 336 16.99 1.21 -113.83
N GLY A 337 16.82 0.87 -112.54
CA GLY A 337 15.58 0.37 -111.91
C GLY A 337 15.06 -1.02 -112.34
N PRO A 338 13.93 -1.47 -111.74
CA PRO A 338 13.26 -0.98 -110.53
C PRO A 338 13.70 -1.83 -109.29
N ASP A 339 13.14 -1.76 -108.08
CA ASP A 339 11.95 -1.06 -107.57
C ASP A 339 12.12 -0.61 -106.08
N ASN A 340 11.00 -0.41 -105.39
CA ASN A 340 10.78 0.31 -104.13
C ASN A 340 11.15 -0.37 -102.80
N THR A 341 11.51 0.47 -101.81
CA THR A 341 11.46 0.28 -100.33
C THR A 341 12.26 -0.89 -99.72
N THR A 342 13.12 -0.68 -98.73
CA THR A 342 12.74 -0.18 -97.39
C THR A 342 13.90 0.52 -96.69
N SER A 343 13.59 1.57 -95.92
CA SER A 343 14.51 2.42 -95.17
C SER A 343 14.86 1.90 -93.77
N ASP A 344 16.04 2.32 -93.30
CA ASP A 344 16.34 2.74 -91.92
C ASP A 344 16.47 1.74 -90.74
N ILE A 345 17.66 1.84 -90.12
CA ILE A 345 17.94 1.89 -88.67
C ILE A 345 17.63 0.63 -87.82
N THR A 346 18.66 0.10 -87.12
CA THR A 346 18.67 -0.12 -85.64
C THR A 346 20.07 -0.56 -85.14
N ARG A 347 20.34 -0.33 -83.84
CA ARG A 347 21.63 -0.33 -83.12
C ARG A 347 21.65 -1.47 -82.06
N LEU A 348 22.81 -2.01 -81.65
CA LEU A 348 22.90 -3.28 -80.87
C LEU A 348 23.62 -3.18 -79.49
N VAL A 349 23.12 -3.95 -78.51
CA VAL A 349 23.54 -4.21 -77.10
C VAL A 349 22.94 -5.58 -76.66
N GLY A 350 23.45 -6.44 -75.75
CA GLY A 350 24.69 -6.51 -74.95
C GLY A 350 24.48 -7.11 -73.53
N GLN A 351 25.36 -8.03 -73.05
CA GLN A 351 25.50 -8.54 -71.64
C GLN A 351 24.32 -9.40 -71.06
N ILE A 352 24.40 -10.33 -70.07
CA ILE A 352 25.46 -11.10 -69.32
C ILE A 352 24.92 -12.55 -69.02
N PRO A 353 25.73 -13.64 -68.94
CA PRO A 353 25.28 -14.98 -68.50
C PRO A 353 26.06 -15.54 -67.22
N PRO A 354 25.78 -16.74 -66.62
CA PRO A 354 25.26 -16.87 -65.23
C PRO A 354 25.88 -18.00 -64.32
N ALA A 355 25.38 -18.21 -63.07
CA ALA A 355 25.39 -19.44 -62.21
C ALA A 355 25.37 -19.10 -60.68
N LEU A 356 24.95 -19.93 -59.70
CA LEU A 356 24.02 -21.07 -59.58
C LEU A 356 23.71 -21.29 -58.07
N ASN A 357 22.50 -21.73 -57.71
CA ASN A 357 22.14 -22.03 -56.31
C ASN A 357 22.74 -23.37 -55.82
N ALA A 358 23.39 -23.37 -54.65
CA ALA A 358 23.66 -24.60 -53.89
C ALA A 358 22.33 -25.12 -53.31
N LEU A 359 21.78 -26.27 -53.72
CA LEU A 359 22.23 -27.67 -53.57
C LEU A 359 22.41 -28.12 -52.12
N THR A 360 21.56 -29.09 -51.76
CA THR A 360 21.50 -29.86 -50.49
C THR A 360 21.00 -29.03 -49.29
N GLY A 361 20.09 -29.53 -48.46
CA GLY A 361 19.51 -30.87 -48.45
C GLY A 361 19.06 -31.22 -47.03
N VAL A 362 18.02 -30.54 -46.54
CA VAL A 362 17.52 -30.72 -45.17
C VAL A 362 16.50 -31.84 -45.14
N ASP A 363 16.84 -32.99 -44.55
CA ASP A 363 15.93 -33.67 -43.62
C ASP A 363 16.63 -34.75 -42.74
N LEU A 364 15.88 -35.18 -41.72
CA LEU A 364 15.95 -36.43 -40.96
C LEU A 364 16.89 -36.53 -39.73
N SER A 365 16.22 -36.75 -38.61
CA SER A 365 16.57 -37.74 -37.56
C SER A 365 17.77 -37.47 -36.65
N LYS A 366 17.57 -36.65 -35.60
CA LYS A 366 18.23 -36.86 -34.27
C LYS A 366 17.63 -36.13 -33.06
N THR A 367 16.37 -35.70 -33.10
CA THR A 367 15.69 -35.07 -31.95
C THR A 367 14.86 -36.07 -31.13
N LEU A 368 15.53 -37.05 -30.50
CA LEU A 368 14.91 -37.89 -29.47
C LEU A 368 15.95 -38.45 -28.48
N SER A 369 16.17 -37.76 -27.35
CA SER A 369 16.31 -38.41 -26.03
C SER A 369 16.59 -37.44 -24.88
N LYS A 370 15.93 -37.72 -23.74
CA LYS A 370 16.12 -37.19 -22.36
C LYS A 370 15.57 -35.77 -22.07
N ILE A 371 14.45 -35.52 -21.35
CA ILE A 371 13.96 -35.95 -20.00
C ILE A 371 14.54 -35.06 -18.87
N PRO A 372 13.77 -34.57 -17.84
CA PRO A 372 12.32 -34.30 -17.72
C PRO A 372 11.93 -33.00 -16.93
N GLY A 373 10.64 -32.69 -16.72
CA GLY A 373 10.20 -31.80 -15.62
C GLY A 373 8.85 -31.05 -15.77
N ALA A 374 7.78 -31.58 -15.15
CA ALA A 374 6.40 -31.07 -14.95
C ALA A 374 6.16 -29.53 -14.75
N SER A 375 4.96 -28.93 -14.97
CA SER A 375 3.69 -29.38 -15.58
C SER A 375 2.64 -28.23 -15.64
N TYR A 376 1.79 -28.16 -16.68
CA TYR A 376 0.33 -27.92 -16.56
C TYR A 376 -0.43 -28.37 -17.83
N THR A 377 -1.72 -28.70 -17.72
CA THR A 377 -2.61 -29.36 -18.72
C THR A 377 -3.77 -28.41 -19.12
N PRO A 378 -4.78 -28.74 -20.02
CA PRO A 378 -5.20 -30.06 -20.54
C PRO A 378 -5.70 -30.20 -22.03
N LYS A 379 -5.79 -31.49 -22.45
CA LYS A 379 -6.71 -32.25 -23.38
C LYS A 379 -7.74 -31.54 -24.30
N PRO A 380 -8.24 -32.17 -25.41
CA PRO A 380 -8.50 -33.62 -25.64
C PRO A 380 -7.89 -34.26 -26.94
N THR A 381 -7.50 -35.55 -26.99
CA THR A 381 -8.24 -36.77 -27.47
C THR A 381 -8.99 -36.64 -28.82
N ALA A 382 -8.95 -37.58 -29.79
CA ALA A 382 -8.51 -38.99 -29.78
C ALA A 382 -8.20 -39.59 -31.19
N VAL A 383 -7.21 -40.51 -31.22
CA VAL A 383 -7.19 -41.83 -31.92
C VAL A 383 -7.66 -41.93 -33.39
N LYS A 384 -6.70 -42.08 -34.31
CA LYS A 384 -6.31 -43.42 -34.82
C LYS A 384 -4.85 -43.45 -35.25
#